data_AF-A0A958TAJ0-F1
#
_entry.id   AF-A0A958TAJ0-F1
#
_cell.length_a   1.000
_cell.length_b   1.000
_cell.length_c   1.000
_cell.angle_alpha   90.00
_cell.angle_beta   90.00
_cell.angle_gamma   90.00
#
_symmetry.space_group_name_H-M   'P 1'
#
loop_
_entity.id
_entity.type
_entity.pdbx_description
1 polymer ?
#
loop_
_entity_poly.entity_id
_entity_poly.type
_entity_poly.pdbx_seq_one_letter_code
_entity_poly.pdbx_strand_id
1 'polypeptide(L)'
;MKEKKDWSLNDAETMTKNFIDHIYEHYYKSYLLDSTRYERINNWLFTSVAIIGFLVTILLGIKEILKGQIGQTGDTTLTIIAFILPSLSSVLLLYWTQKGYKKKEEIREEARIECKYYVNEARIRFTRAKENPEELEKLYHWLNEKVRRLQQNQAKSYFSVHNLMERSNEPDS
;
A
#
# COMPACT_ATOMS: atom_id res chain seq x y z
N MET A 1 2.34 0.17 28.48
CA MET A 1 1.59 1.46 28.54
C MET A 1 2.55 2.55 28.10
N LYS A 2 2.28 3.27 27.00
CA LYS A 2 3.09 4.43 26.61
C LYS A 2 2.57 5.64 27.38
N GLU A 3 3.44 6.34 28.12
CA GLU A 3 3.11 7.62 28.76
C GLU A 3 2.56 8.59 27.70
N LYS A 4 1.38 9.16 27.97
CA LYS A 4 0.87 10.31 27.22
C LYS A 4 1.79 11.48 27.55
N LYS A 5 2.62 11.90 26.59
CA LYS A 5 3.38 13.14 26.69
C LYS A 5 2.40 14.30 26.89
N ASP A 6 2.55 15.02 27.99
CA ASP A 6 1.80 16.24 28.23
C ASP A 6 2.46 17.39 27.47
N TRP A 7 1.69 17.99 26.56
CA TRP A 7 2.21 18.98 25.61
C TRP A 7 1.98 20.41 26.09
N SER A 8 1.11 20.64 27.09
CA SER A 8 0.59 21.97 27.44
C SER A 8 1.58 22.89 28.16
N LEU A 9 2.74 22.39 28.58
CA LEU A 9 3.75 23.13 29.36
C LEU A 9 4.93 23.64 28.53
N ASN A 10 4.99 23.31 27.23
CA ASN A 10 6.10 23.70 26.36
C ASN A 10 5.85 25.06 25.70
N ASP A 11 6.90 25.81 25.41
CA ASP A 11 6.84 27.02 24.58
C ASP A 11 6.46 26.68 23.12
N ALA A 12 5.93 27.67 22.39
CA ALA A 12 5.39 27.48 21.04
C ALA A 12 6.41 26.90 20.04
N GLU A 13 7.70 27.24 20.20
CA GLU A 13 8.78 26.67 19.40
C GLU A 13 8.91 25.16 19.64
N THR A 14 9.03 24.76 20.92
CA THR A 14 9.15 23.36 21.31
C THR A 14 7.92 22.53 20.92
N MET A 15 6.71 23.06 21.12
CA MET A 15 5.48 22.38 20.69
C MET A 15 5.47 22.13 19.18
N THR A 16 5.74 23.16 18.39
CA THR A 16 5.70 23.08 16.92
C THR A 16 6.77 22.13 16.39
N LYS A 17 8.01 22.25 16.88
CA LYS A 17 9.11 21.36 16.51
C LYS A 17 8.78 19.90 16.80
N ASN A 18 8.32 19.63 18.02
CA ASN A 18 8.00 18.28 18.42
C ASN A 18 6.81 17.71 17.65
N PHE A 19 5.84 18.54 17.25
CA PHE A 19 4.74 18.09 16.41
C PHE A 19 5.21 17.73 14.99
N ILE A 20 6.09 18.54 14.39
CA ILE A 20 6.73 18.23 13.11
C ILE A 20 7.48 16.89 13.19
N ASP A 21 8.28 16.69 14.24
CA ASP A 21 9.05 15.48 14.43
C ASP A 21 8.15 14.26 14.72
N HIS A 22 7.06 14.44 15.47
CA HIS A 22 6.06 13.41 15.69
C HIS A 22 5.43 12.96 14.36
N ILE A 23 5.11 13.91 13.48
CA ILE A 23 4.53 13.60 12.16
C ILE A 23 5.49 12.79 11.31
N TYR A 24 6.77 13.19 11.30
CA TYR A 24 7.81 12.48 10.58
C TYR A 24 8.04 11.06 11.13
N GLU A 25 8.19 10.93 12.45
CA GLU A 25 8.52 9.67 13.09
C GLU A 25 7.36 8.67 13.08
N HIS A 26 6.12 9.12 13.21
CA HIS A 26 4.97 8.22 13.32
C HIS A 26 4.15 8.11 12.04
N TYR A 27 3.75 9.22 11.41
CA TYR A 27 2.89 9.14 10.23
C TYR A 27 3.69 8.79 8.98
N TYR A 28 4.74 9.54 8.67
CA TYR A 28 5.54 9.31 7.46
C TYR A 28 6.18 7.91 7.46
N LYS A 29 6.83 7.50 8.55
CA LYS A 29 7.42 6.15 8.64
C LYS A 29 6.38 5.05 8.56
N SER A 30 5.21 5.21 9.19
CA SER A 30 4.13 4.22 9.07
C SER A 30 3.62 4.10 7.64
N TYR A 31 3.41 5.22 6.93
CA TYR A 31 2.96 5.17 5.54
C TYR A 31 4.00 4.54 4.61
N LEU A 32 5.29 4.81 4.83
CA LEU A 32 6.37 4.16 4.09
C LEU A 32 6.37 2.64 4.32
N LEU A 33 6.33 2.19 5.58
CA LEU A 33 6.32 0.77 5.92
C LEU A 33 5.11 0.04 5.33
N ASP A 34 3.92 0.62 5.45
CA ASP A 34 2.70 0.05 4.87
C ASP A 34 2.76 0.00 3.34
N SER A 35 3.19 1.08 2.69
CA SER A 35 3.35 1.18 1.23
C SER A 35 4.28 0.08 0.71
N THR A 36 5.51 -0.01 1.25
CA THR A 36 6.48 -1.04 0.88
C THR A 36 5.97 -2.46 1.16
N ARG A 37 5.20 -2.66 2.23
CA ARG A 37 4.58 -3.96 2.52
C ARG A 37 3.58 -4.36 1.43
N TYR A 38 2.69 -3.44 1.04
CA TYR A 38 1.69 -3.72 0.01
C TYR A 38 2.33 -3.90 -1.37
N GLU A 39 3.32 -3.08 -1.72
CA GLU A 39 4.11 -3.22 -2.94
C GLU A 39 4.76 -4.62 -2.99
N ARG A 40 5.40 -5.07 -1.91
CA ARG A 40 6.03 -6.39 -1.86
C ARG A 40 5.03 -7.53 -2.06
N ILE A 41 3.85 -7.43 -1.43
CA ILE A 41 2.78 -8.42 -1.60
C ILE A 41 2.32 -8.45 -3.06
N ASN A 42 2.08 -7.28 -3.64
CA ASN A 42 1.62 -7.15 -5.01
C ASN A 42 2.67 -7.68 -6.02
N ASN A 43 3.94 -7.32 -5.84
CA ASN A 43 5.03 -7.81 -6.69
C ASN A 43 5.17 -9.33 -6.60
N TRP A 44 5.09 -9.91 -5.39
CA TRP A 44 5.18 -11.36 -5.21
C TRP A 44 4.05 -12.11 -5.92
N LEU A 45 2.83 -11.56 -5.89
CA LEU A 45 1.69 -12.08 -6.65
C LEU A 45 1.95 -12.07 -8.15
N PHE A 46 2.33 -10.92 -8.70
CA PHE A 46 2.61 -10.79 -10.14
C PHE A 46 3.74 -11.72 -10.59
N THR A 47 4.81 -11.82 -9.81
CA THR A 47 5.91 -12.75 -10.07
C THR A 47 5.43 -14.21 -10.06
N SER A 48 4.57 -14.59 -9.12
CA SER A 48 4.04 -15.96 -9.04
C SER A 48 3.19 -16.31 -10.26
N VAL A 49 2.31 -15.40 -10.70
CA VAL A 49 1.49 -15.58 -11.91
C VAL A 49 2.36 -15.67 -13.15
N ALA A 50 3.38 -14.81 -13.27
CA ALA A 50 4.32 -14.83 -14.38
C ALA A 50 5.11 -16.15 -14.46
N ILE A 51 5.59 -16.66 -13.31
CA ILE A 51 6.27 -17.96 -13.23
C ILE A 51 5.34 -19.09 -13.69
N ILE A 52 4.08 -19.10 -13.22
CA ILE A 52 3.11 -20.12 -13.66
C ILE A 52 2.89 -20.05 -15.17
N GLY A 53 2.69 -18.85 -15.73
CA GLY A 53 2.54 -18.66 -17.17
C GLY A 53 3.75 -19.18 -17.95
N PHE A 54 4.96 -18.83 -17.50
CA PHE A 54 6.21 -19.30 -18.10
C PHE A 54 6.36 -20.82 -18.03
N LEU A 55 6.08 -21.44 -16.89
CA LEU A 55 6.13 -22.90 -16.73
C LEU A 55 5.13 -23.61 -17.65
N VAL A 56 3.92 -23.07 -17.81
CA VAL A 56 2.92 -23.63 -18.74
C VAL A 56 3.42 -23.54 -20.19
N THR A 57 4.05 -22.43 -20.59
CA THR A 57 4.67 -22.30 -21.92
C THR A 57 5.78 -23.34 -22.14
N ILE A 58 6.66 -23.53 -21.15
CA ILE A 58 7.70 -24.58 -21.23
C ILE A 58 7.08 -25.97 -21.35
N LEU A 59 6.08 -26.29 -20.53
CA LEU A 59 5.42 -27.59 -20.54
C LEU A 59 4.78 -27.89 -21.90
N LEU A 60 4.12 -26.91 -22.51
CA LEU A 60 3.55 -27.05 -23.86
C LEU A 60 4.64 -27.21 -24.93
N GLY A 61 5.76 -26.49 -24.82
CA GLY A 61 6.90 -26.66 -25.71
C GLY A 61 7.52 -28.05 -25.62
N ILE A 62 7.74 -28.56 -24.40
CA ILE A 62 8.28 -29.91 -24.16
C ILE A 62 7.31 -30.98 -24.67
N LYS A 63 6.01 -30.80 -24.46
CA LYS A 63 4.97 -31.70 -24.97
C LYS A 63 5.08 -31.88 -26.48
N GLU A 64 5.26 -30.79 -27.22
CA GLU A 64 5.37 -30.85 -28.69
C GLU A 64 6.70 -31.46 -29.15
N ILE A 65 7.81 -31.23 -28.44
CA ILE A 65 9.12 -31.82 -28.77
C ILE A 65 9.13 -33.34 -28.54
N LEU A 66 8.51 -33.81 -27.45
CA LEU A 66 8.51 -35.22 -27.06
C LEU A 66 7.28 -35.99 -27.59
N LYS A 67 6.60 -35.42 -28.59
CA LYS A 67 5.41 -35.99 -29.21
C LYS A 67 5.73 -37.39 -29.78
N GLY A 68 5.06 -38.40 -29.24
CA GLY A 68 5.27 -39.81 -29.60
C GLY A 68 6.21 -40.60 -28.67
N GLN A 69 7.00 -39.94 -27.81
CA GLN A 69 7.78 -40.60 -26.75
C GLN A 69 7.02 -40.66 -25.43
N ILE A 70 6.23 -39.63 -25.16
CA ILE A 70 5.34 -39.57 -24.01
C ILE A 70 4.06 -40.31 -24.39
N GLY A 71 3.83 -41.50 -23.84
CA GLY A 71 2.62 -42.27 -24.09
C GLY A 71 1.33 -41.47 -23.80
N GLN A 72 0.19 -41.99 -24.26
CA GLN A 72 -1.12 -41.30 -24.23
C GLN A 72 -1.50 -40.76 -22.84
N THR A 73 -1.17 -41.48 -21.76
CA THR A 73 -1.42 -41.06 -20.37
C THR A 73 -0.62 -39.81 -19.98
N GLY A 74 0.64 -39.72 -20.41
CA GLY A 74 1.49 -38.55 -20.11
C GLY A 74 1.07 -37.33 -20.90
N ASP A 75 0.66 -37.50 -22.16
CA ASP A 75 0.15 -36.43 -23.02
C ASP A 75 -1.15 -35.82 -22.45
N THR A 76 -2.05 -36.68 -21.98
CA THR A 76 -3.30 -36.29 -21.32
C THR A 76 -3.00 -35.53 -20.02
N THR A 77 -2.07 -36.04 -19.20
CA THR A 77 -1.69 -35.40 -17.92
C THR A 77 -1.09 -34.01 -18.14
N LEU A 78 -0.17 -33.86 -19.09
CA LEU A 78 0.43 -32.55 -19.42
C LEU A 78 -0.62 -31.56 -19.92
N THR A 79 -1.58 -32.01 -20.73
CA THR A 79 -2.69 -31.18 -21.21
C THR A 79 -3.57 -30.70 -20.07
N ILE A 80 -3.91 -31.59 -19.13
CA ILE A 80 -4.69 -31.24 -17.94
C ILE A 80 -3.95 -30.22 -17.08
N ILE A 81 -2.65 -30.44 -16.83
CA ILE A 81 -1.83 -29.51 -16.02
C ILE A 81 -1.72 -28.13 -16.70
N ALA A 82 -1.46 -28.10 -18.00
CA ALA A 82 -1.37 -26.87 -18.78
C ALA A 82 -2.68 -26.08 -18.82
N PHE A 83 -3.82 -26.74 -18.62
CA PHE A 83 -5.13 -26.09 -18.51
C PHE A 83 -5.46 -25.63 -17.08
N ILE A 84 -5.17 -26.46 -16.07
CA ILE A 84 -5.51 -26.18 -14.66
C ILE A 84 -4.63 -25.05 -14.09
N LEU A 85 -3.33 -25.05 -14.38
CA LEU A 85 -2.40 -24.09 -13.79
C LEU A 85 -2.74 -22.62 -14.10
N PRO A 86 -3.01 -22.22 -15.36
CA PRO A 86 -3.45 -20.86 -15.68
C PRO A 86 -4.81 -20.52 -15.07
N SER A 87 -5.71 -21.49 -14.97
CA SER A 87 -7.03 -21.29 -14.38
C SER A 87 -6.92 -20.99 -12.87
N LEU A 88 -6.10 -21.77 -12.17
CA LEU A 88 -5.83 -21.57 -10.75
C LEU A 88 -5.11 -20.24 -10.48
N SER A 89 -4.13 -19.88 -11.33
CA SER A 89 -3.42 -18.60 -11.18
C SER A 89 -4.34 -17.41 -11.44
N SER A 90 -5.30 -17.52 -12.36
CA SER A 90 -6.30 -16.48 -12.62
C SER A 90 -7.27 -16.29 -11.45
N VAL A 91 -7.73 -17.38 -10.83
CA VAL A 91 -8.58 -17.32 -9.63
C VAL A 91 -7.82 -16.69 -8.46
N LEU A 92 -6.57 -17.07 -8.26
CA LEU A 92 -5.71 -16.43 -7.26
C LEU A 92 -5.55 -14.94 -7.56
N LEU A 93 -5.21 -14.57 -8.79
CA LEU A 93 -5.09 -13.16 -9.17
C LEU A 93 -6.36 -12.38 -8.84
N LEU A 94 -7.54 -12.89 -9.23
CA LEU A 94 -8.83 -12.26 -8.94
C LEU A 94 -9.07 -12.10 -7.43
N TYR A 95 -8.88 -13.15 -6.64
CA TYR A 95 -9.05 -13.11 -5.19
C TYR A 95 -8.14 -12.06 -4.52
N TRP A 96 -6.89 -11.97 -4.97
CA TRP A 96 -5.92 -11.03 -4.42
C TRP A 96 -6.15 -9.59 -4.93
N THR A 97 -6.61 -9.41 -6.17
CA THR A 97 -7.05 -8.12 -6.69
C THR A 97 -8.27 -7.60 -5.93
N GLN A 98 -9.23 -8.47 -5.60
CA GLN A 98 -10.36 -8.13 -4.74
C GLN A 98 -9.90 -7.62 -3.37
N LYS A 99 -8.83 -8.19 -2.79
CA LYS A 99 -8.23 -7.65 -1.55
C LYS A 99 -7.68 -6.23 -1.68
N GLY A 100 -7.57 -5.71 -2.90
CA GLY A 100 -7.27 -4.31 -3.18
C GLY A 100 -5.87 -3.88 -2.75
N TYR A 101 -4.91 -4.81 -2.69
CA TYR A 101 -3.55 -4.52 -2.23
C TYR A 101 -2.88 -3.42 -3.03
N LYS A 102 -3.05 -3.42 -4.36
CA LYS A 102 -2.54 -2.33 -5.21
C LYS A 102 -3.17 -0.99 -4.87
N LYS A 103 -4.49 -0.96 -4.61
CA LYS A 103 -5.16 0.29 -4.25
C LYS A 103 -4.74 0.79 -2.86
N LYS A 104 -4.52 -0.14 -1.91
CA LYS A 104 -4.00 0.17 -0.58
C LYS A 104 -2.56 0.70 -0.63
N GLU A 105 -1.72 0.14 -1.50
CA GLU A 105 -0.37 0.65 -1.81
C GLU A 105 -0.46 2.10 -2.30
N GLU A 106 -1.24 2.37 -3.35
CA GLU A 106 -1.41 3.72 -3.90
C GLU A 106 -1.86 4.73 -2.84
N ILE A 107 -2.91 4.39 -2.07
CA ILE A 107 -3.43 5.25 -1.00
C ILE A 107 -2.34 5.58 0.01
N ARG A 108 -1.53 4.59 0.42
CA ARG A 108 -0.46 4.78 1.40
C ARG A 108 0.71 5.59 0.82
N GLU A 109 1.03 5.35 -0.44
CA GLU A 109 2.11 6.05 -1.12
C GLU A 109 1.78 7.54 -1.34
N GLU A 110 0.54 7.85 -1.76
CA GLU A 110 0.04 9.22 -1.84
C GLU A 110 0.16 9.93 -0.49
N ALA A 111 -0.29 9.29 0.60
CA ALA A 111 -0.16 9.87 1.94
C ALA A 111 1.28 10.03 2.40
N ARG A 112 2.17 9.11 2.03
CA ARG A 112 3.60 9.22 2.32
C ARG A 112 4.18 10.46 1.64
N ILE A 113 3.86 10.67 0.37
CA ILE A 113 4.32 11.83 -0.43
C ILE A 113 3.80 13.13 0.18
N GLU A 114 2.49 13.22 0.46
CA GLU A 114 1.89 14.39 1.08
C GLU A 114 2.47 14.68 2.48
N CYS A 115 2.60 13.65 3.32
CA CYS A 115 3.17 13.79 4.65
C CYS A 115 4.62 14.28 4.60
N LYS A 116 5.42 13.77 3.65
CA LYS A 116 6.80 14.24 3.44
C LYS A 116 6.83 15.70 3.01
N TYR A 117 5.93 16.09 2.11
CA TYR A 117 5.79 17.48 1.68
C TYR A 117 5.44 18.39 2.87
N TYR A 118 4.43 18.04 3.68
CA TYR A 118 4.04 18.85 4.83
C TYR A 118 5.16 18.97 5.87
N VAL A 119 5.89 17.89 6.16
CA VAL A 119 7.04 17.93 7.08
C VAL A 119 8.14 18.86 6.55
N ASN A 120 8.48 18.74 5.27
CA ASN A 120 9.53 19.58 4.66
C ASN A 120 9.14 21.06 4.67
N GLU A 121 7.91 21.36 4.23
CA GLU A 121 7.36 22.72 4.23
C GLU A 121 7.32 23.29 5.66
N ALA A 122 6.89 22.49 6.64
CA ALA A 122 6.85 22.91 8.04
C ALA A 122 8.24 23.19 8.60
N ARG A 123 9.25 22.38 8.28
CA ARG A 123 10.65 22.62 8.68
C ARG A 123 11.21 23.91 8.10
N ILE A 124 10.88 24.21 6.84
CA ILE A 124 11.29 25.46 6.18
C ILE A 124 10.62 26.67 6.86
N ARG A 125 9.30 26.62 7.07
CA ARG A 125 8.54 27.69 7.74
C ARG A 125 8.97 27.88 9.19
N PHE A 126 9.21 26.80 9.91
CA PHE A 126 9.70 26.82 11.29
C PHE A 126 11.03 27.55 11.41
N THR A 127 11.96 27.30 10.49
CA THR A 127 13.27 27.98 10.46
C THR A 127 13.12 29.49 10.25
N ARG A 128 12.11 29.93 9.50
CA ARG A 128 11.81 31.36 9.26
C ARG A 128 11.05 32.02 10.40
N ALA A 129 10.23 31.26 11.13
CA ALA A 129 9.34 31.75 12.18
C ALA A 129 9.96 31.72 13.58
N LYS A 130 11.20 31.22 13.74
CA LYS A 130 11.85 30.95 15.03
C LYS A 130 11.80 32.10 16.04
N GLU A 131 11.84 33.34 15.56
CA GLU A 131 11.87 34.54 16.41
C GLU A 131 10.46 35.14 16.63
N ASN A 132 9.42 34.57 16.01
CA ASN A 132 8.04 35.08 16.08
C ASN A 132 7.07 33.99 16.60
N PRO A 133 6.65 34.06 17.87
CA PRO A 133 5.71 33.12 18.48
C PRO A 133 4.36 33.00 17.74
N GLU A 134 3.83 34.11 17.21
CA GLU A 134 2.54 34.09 16.49
C GLU A 134 2.65 33.30 15.18
N GLU A 135 3.77 33.42 14.47
CA GLU A 135 4.01 32.66 13.24
C GLU A 135 4.22 31.16 13.51
N LEU A 136 4.80 30.81 14.68
CA LEU A 136 4.91 29.43 15.13
C LEU A 136 3.53 28.82 15.44
N GLU A 137 2.65 29.57 16.10
CA GLU A 137 1.28 29.14 16.38
C GLU A 137 0.47 28.95 15.08
N LYS A 138 0.56 29.90 14.14
CA LYS A 138 -0.05 29.76 12.80
C LYS A 138 0.47 28.52 12.06
N LEU A 139 1.78 28.27 12.13
CA LEU A 139 2.40 27.09 11.54
C LEU A 139 1.86 25.80 12.16
N TYR A 140 1.77 25.73 13.48
CA TYR A 140 1.20 24.59 14.20
C TYR A 140 -0.23 24.30 13.76
N HIS A 141 -1.10 25.31 13.73
CA HIS A 141 -2.49 25.16 13.31
C HIS A 141 -2.61 24.71 11.85
N TRP A 142 -1.87 25.34 10.94
CA TRP A 142 -1.83 24.95 9.54
C TRP A 142 -1.42 23.48 9.38
N LEU A 143 -0.35 23.06 10.05
CA LEU A 143 0.16 21.70 9.94
C LEU A 143 -0.84 20.69 10.51
N ASN A 144 -1.44 21.01 11.66
CA ASN A 144 -2.45 20.15 12.28
C ASN A 144 -3.68 19.97 11.38
N GLU A 145 -4.15 21.04 10.76
CA GLU A 145 -5.26 20.98 9.80
C GLU A 145 -4.93 20.09 8.59
N LYS A 146 -3.73 20.25 8.01
CA LYS A 146 -3.27 19.44 6.87
C LYS A 146 -3.17 17.96 7.23
N VAL A 147 -2.55 17.63 8.35
CA VAL A 147 -2.44 16.23 8.82
C VAL A 147 -3.81 15.64 9.11
N ARG A 148 -4.72 16.38 9.74
CA ARG A 148 -6.08 15.91 10.01
C ARG A 148 -6.84 15.61 8.71
N ARG A 149 -6.77 16.50 7.72
CA ARG A 149 -7.38 16.28 6.40
C ARG A 149 -6.79 15.05 5.71
N LEU A 150 -5.48 14.89 5.76
CA LEU A 150 -4.80 13.72 5.21
C LEU A 150 -5.33 12.42 5.85
N GLN A 151 -5.43 12.37 7.18
CA GLN A 151 -5.96 11.21 7.90
C GLN A 151 -7.42 10.91 7.54
N GLN A 152 -8.26 11.95 7.40
CA GLN A 152 -9.65 11.78 6.97
C GLN A 152 -9.75 11.23 5.54
N ASN A 153 -8.94 11.75 4.62
CA ASN A 153 -8.85 11.26 3.25
C ASN A 153 -8.39 9.80 3.22
N GLN A 154 -7.37 9.46 4.01
CA GLN A 154 -6.89 8.08 4.15
C GLN A 154 -7.99 7.16 4.65
N ALA A 155 -8.70 7.54 5.72
CA ALA A 155 -9.80 6.74 6.25
C ALA A 155 -10.88 6.52 5.19
N LYS A 156 -11.34 7.59 4.52
CA LYS A 156 -12.37 7.52 3.48
C LYS A 156 -11.94 6.62 2.31
N SER A 157 -10.72 6.81 1.80
CA SER A 157 -10.19 6.01 0.71
C SER A 157 -10.03 4.55 1.12
N TYR A 158 -9.56 4.27 2.33
CA TYR A 158 -9.43 2.90 2.84
C TYR A 158 -10.79 2.21 2.98
N PHE A 159 -11.80 2.89 3.53
CA PHE A 159 -13.17 2.38 3.60
C PHE A 159 -13.75 2.09 2.21
N SER A 160 -13.46 2.91 1.21
CA SER A 160 -13.93 2.66 -0.16
C SER A 160 -13.40 1.34 -0.74
N VAL A 161 -12.16 0.97 -0.42
CA VAL A 161 -11.55 -0.31 -0.84
C VAL A 161 -12.22 -1.49 -0.14
N HIS A 162 -12.70 -1.31 1.11
CA HIS A 162 -13.38 -2.35 1.87
C HIS A 162 -14.88 -2.47 1.53
N ASN A 163 -15.58 -1.37 1.27
CA ASN A 163 -17.00 -1.42 0.88
C ASN A 163 -17.19 -1.93 -0.55
N LEU A 164 -16.22 -1.71 -1.44
CA LEU A 164 -16.19 -2.37 -2.75
C LEU A 164 -16.04 -3.89 -2.63
N MET A 165 -15.32 -4.38 -1.61
CA MET A 165 -15.24 -5.82 -1.32
C MET A 165 -16.56 -6.40 -0.81
N GLU A 166 -17.30 -5.67 0.03
CA GLU A 166 -18.61 -6.13 0.52
C GLU A 166 -19.62 -6.24 -0.62
N ARG A 167 -19.70 -5.23 -1.49
CA ARG A 167 -20.63 -5.25 -2.64
C ARG A 167 -20.27 -6.30 -3.68
N SER A 168 -19.00 -6.63 -3.89
CA SER A 168 -18.62 -7.72 -4.82
C SER A 168 -18.95 -9.12 -4.29
N ASN A 169 -19.32 -9.25 -3.01
CA ASN A 169 -19.66 -10.52 -2.35
C ASN A 169 -21.17 -10.69 -2.13
N GLU A 170 -21.99 -9.68 -2.44
CA GLU A 170 -23.44 -9.83 -2.47
C GLU A 170 -23.82 -10.46 -3.82
N PRO A 171 -24.47 -11.65 -3.83
CA PRO A 171 -25.05 -12.15 -5.07
C PRO A 171 -26.16 -11.18 -5.48
N ASP A 172 -26.11 -10.70 -6.72
CA ASP A 172 -27.20 -9.92 -7.33
C ASP A 172 -28.50 -10.71 -7.12
N SER A 173 -29.40 -10.15 -6.31
CA SER A 173 -30.70 -10.73 -5.96
C SER A 173 -31.81 -10.06 -6.75
#